data_AF-A0AAF6B0W8-F1
#
_entry.id   AF-A0AAF6B0W8-F1
#
_cell.length_a   1.000
_cell.length_b   1.000
_cell.length_c   1.000
_cell.angle_alpha   90.00
_cell.angle_beta   90.00
_cell.angle_gamma   90.00
#
_symmetry.space_group_name_H-M   'P 1'
#
loop_
_entity.id
_entity.type
_entity.pdbx_description
1 polymer ?
#
loop_
_entity_poly.entity_id
_entity_poly.type
_entity_poly.pdbx_seq_one_letter_code
_entity_poly.pdbx_strand_id
1 'polypeptide(L)'
;MKGRLSGIQKQVLSLHRSLLRAARAKPPETREQIERFVNAEFRKNAAIDKKNYQQIEYLIRRGQKQLEMVRTSDGFSVVEVK
;
A
#
# COMPACT_ATOMS: atom_id res chain seq x y z
N MET A 1 16.85 3.85 20.76
CA MET A 1 15.91 4.98 20.54
C MET A 1 15.23 4.81 19.19
N LYS A 2 13.88 4.81 19.12
CA LYS A 2 13.18 4.91 17.83
C LYS A 2 13.40 6.33 17.29
N GLY A 3 14.23 6.48 16.27
CA GLY A 3 14.45 7.76 15.60
C GLY A 3 13.15 8.31 15.00
N ARG A 4 13.04 9.64 14.91
CA ARG A 4 11.89 10.30 14.29
C ARG A 4 11.76 9.86 12.84
N LEU A 5 10.60 9.31 12.47
CA LEU A 5 10.32 8.92 11.07
C LEU A 5 10.37 10.13 10.15
N SER A 6 10.98 9.97 8.98
CA SER A 6 10.97 10.97 7.92
C SER A 6 9.55 11.17 7.36
N GLY A 7 9.33 12.29 6.66
CA GLY A 7 8.03 12.58 6.04
C GLY A 7 7.57 11.46 5.10
N ILE A 8 8.47 10.99 4.25
CA ILE A 8 8.18 9.90 3.31
C ILE A 8 7.89 8.58 4.02
N GLN A 9 8.61 8.25 5.11
CA GLN A 9 8.31 7.06 5.92
C GLN A 9 6.91 7.13 6.54
N LYS A 10 6.49 8.31 7.01
CA LYS A 10 5.12 8.51 7.50
C LYS A 10 4.08 8.31 6.40
N GLN A 11 4.35 8.78 5.18
CA GLN A 11 3.47 8.58 4.03
C GLN A 11 3.33 7.09 3.68
N VAL A 12 4.43 6.34 3.62
CA VAL A 12 4.42 4.87 3.39
C VAL A 12 3.55 4.16 4.43
N LEU A 13 3.76 4.44 5.72
CA LEU A 13 2.97 3.82 6.79
C LEU A 13 1.50 4.25 6.77
N SER A 14 1.22 5.51 6.43
CA SER A 14 -0.15 6.01 6.29
C SER A 14 -0.88 5.28 5.15
N LEU A 15 -0.19 5.10 4.02
CA LEU A 15 -0.72 4.39 2.86
C LEU A 15 -1.03 2.93 3.18
N HIS A 16 -0.08 2.20 3.79
CA HIS A 16 -0.28 0.81 4.24
C HIS A 16 -1.53 0.67 5.11
N ARG A 17 -1.63 1.49 6.16
CA ARG A 17 -2.77 1.48 7.08
C ARG A 17 -4.08 1.88 6.41
N SER A 18 -4.03 2.73 5.39
CA SER A 18 -5.24 3.18 4.68
C SER A 18 -5.76 2.08 3.76
N LEU A 19 -4.88 1.36 3.07
CA LEU A 19 -5.23 0.19 2.25
C LEU A 19 -5.86 -0.91 3.11
N LEU A 20 -5.25 -1.26 4.25
CA LEU A 20 -5.82 -2.26 5.16
C LEU A 20 -7.16 -1.82 5.76
N ARG A 21 -7.34 -0.52 6.04
CA ARG A 21 -8.63 0.01 6.51
C ARG A 21 -9.70 -0.04 5.42
N ALA A 22 -9.35 0.30 4.18
CA ALA A 22 -10.28 0.21 3.06
C ALA A 22 -10.69 -1.24 2.77
N ALA A 23 -9.77 -2.19 2.92
CA ALA A 23 -10.05 -3.63 2.79
C ALA A 23 -11.11 -4.12 3.80
N ARG A 24 -11.17 -3.56 5.01
CA ARG A 24 -12.16 -3.95 6.03
C ARG A 24 -13.61 -3.63 5.65
N ALA A 25 -13.81 -2.71 4.71
CA ALA A 25 -15.14 -2.38 4.19
C ALA A 25 -15.60 -3.33 3.07
N LYS A 26 -14.77 -4.32 2.69
CA LYS A 26 -15.05 -5.27 1.61
C LYS A 26 -15.51 -6.64 2.16
N PRO A 27 -16.17 -7.47 1.33
CA PRO A 27 -16.52 -8.84 1.70
C PRO A 27 -15.29 -9.64 2.17
N PRO A 28 -15.46 -10.65 3.05
CA PRO A 28 -14.33 -11.36 3.66
C PRO A 28 -13.29 -11.91 2.67
N GLU A 29 -13.73 -12.48 1.55
CA GLU A 29 -12.86 -13.03 0.52
C GLU A 29 -12.02 -11.93 -0.16
N THR A 30 -12.67 -10.87 -0.64
CA THR A 30 -11.99 -9.72 -1.27
C THR A 30 -11.05 -9.03 -0.28
N ARG A 31 -11.47 -8.88 0.98
CA ARG A 31 -10.64 -8.33 2.05
C ARG A 31 -9.36 -9.14 2.21
N GLU A 32 -9.46 -10.47 2.30
CA GLU A 32 -8.29 -11.33 2.46
C GLU A 32 -7.32 -11.22 1.27
N GLN A 33 -7.86 -11.19 0.04
CA GLN A 33 -7.05 -10.98 -1.17
C GLN A 33 -6.31 -9.63 -1.14
N ILE A 34 -6.99 -8.54 -0.77
CA ILE A 34 -6.37 -7.22 -0.62
C ILE A 34 -5.29 -7.25 0.47
N GLU A 35 -5.58 -7.78 1.65
CA GLU A 35 -4.63 -7.83 2.77
C GLU A 35 -3.37 -8.63 2.40
N ARG A 36 -3.53 -9.79 1.74
CA ARG A 36 -2.42 -10.62 1.24
C ARG A 36 -1.57 -9.83 0.23
N PHE A 37 -2.20 -9.22 -0.77
CA PHE A 37 -1.52 -8.44 -1.80
C PHE A 37 -0.74 -7.27 -1.20
N VAL A 38 -1.39 -6.45 -0.35
CA VAL A 38 -0.77 -5.30 0.30
C VAL A 38 0.42 -5.73 1.15
N ASN A 39 0.29 -6.80 1.94
CA ASN A 39 1.40 -7.28 2.76
C ASN A 39 2.57 -7.81 1.92
N ALA A 40 2.28 -8.53 0.82
CA ALA A 40 3.30 -9.02 -0.09
C ALA A 40 4.05 -7.87 -0.78
N GLU A 41 3.35 -6.88 -1.32
CA GLU A 41 3.96 -5.75 -2.03
C GLU A 41 4.80 -4.88 -1.07
N PHE A 42 4.31 -4.58 0.13
CA PHE A 42 5.10 -3.80 1.09
C PHE A 42 6.35 -4.57 1.57
N ARG A 43 6.26 -5.89 1.73
CA ARG A 43 7.44 -6.73 2.07
C ARG A 43 8.44 -6.79 0.91
N LYS A 44 7.98 -7.00 -0.32
CA LYS A 44 8.81 -7.01 -1.54
C LYS A 44 9.60 -5.71 -1.68
N ASN A 45 8.99 -4.58 -1.39
CA ASN A 45 9.61 -3.26 -1.51
C ASN A 45 10.33 -2.79 -0.24
N ALA A 46 10.35 -3.57 0.84
CA ALA A 46 10.99 -3.18 2.11
C ALA A 46 12.52 -3.09 2.01
N ALA A 47 13.13 -3.75 1.02
CA ALA A 47 14.58 -3.74 0.77
C ALA A 47 15.05 -2.53 -0.06
N ILE A 48 14.13 -1.70 -0.59
CA ILE A 48 14.50 -0.49 -1.32
C ILE A 48 15.31 0.43 -0.40
N ASP A 49 16.42 0.97 -0.91
CA ASP A 49 17.19 1.96 -0.17
C ASP A 49 16.29 3.14 0.22
N LYS A 50 16.25 3.44 1.51
CA LYS A 50 15.54 4.59 2.09
C LYS A 50 15.91 5.94 1.48
N LYS A 51 17.05 6.05 0.79
CA LYS A 51 17.50 7.24 0.04
C LYS A 51 17.00 7.27 -1.40
N ASN A 52 16.42 6.19 -1.92
CA ASN A 52 15.82 6.16 -3.25
C ASN A 52 14.43 6.81 -3.23
N TYR A 53 14.41 8.13 -3.01
CA TYR A 53 13.18 8.90 -2.87
C TYR A 53 12.29 8.80 -4.11
N GLN A 54 12.86 8.82 -5.31
CA GLN A 54 12.09 8.75 -6.57
C GLN A 54 11.30 7.44 -6.68
N GLN A 55 11.92 6.30 -6.39
CA GLN A 55 11.24 5.01 -6.43
C GLN A 55 10.17 4.91 -5.34
N ILE A 56 10.46 5.37 -4.13
CA ILE A 56 9.49 5.35 -3.02
C ILE A 56 8.29 6.25 -3.33
N GLU A 57 8.50 7.45 -3.86
CA GLU A 57 7.44 8.37 -4.26
C GLU A 57 6.59 7.81 -5.40
N TYR A 58 7.20 7.15 -6.38
CA TYR A 58 6.47 6.45 -7.43
C TYR A 58 5.55 5.37 -6.84
N LEU A 59 6.07 4.53 -5.93
CA LEU A 59 5.29 3.49 -5.27
C LEU A 59 4.17 4.07 -4.39
N ILE A 60 4.41 5.18 -3.69
CA ILE A 60 3.37 5.89 -2.92
C ILE A 60 2.25 6.35 -3.85
N ARG A 61 2.57 7.03 -4.95
CA ARG A 61 1.56 7.50 -5.92
C ARG A 61 0.78 6.34 -6.54
N ARG A 62 1.45 5.25 -6.89
CA ARG A 62 0.80 4.03 -7.39
C ARG A 62 -0.15 3.43 -6.36
N GLY A 63 0.30 3.27 -5.12
CA GLY A 63 -0.54 2.71 -4.06
C GLY A 63 -1.70 3.63 -3.66
N GLN A 64 -1.56 4.96 -3.79
CA GLN A 64 -2.68 5.89 -3.63
C GLN A 64 -3.77 5.66 -4.69
N LYS A 65 -3.40 5.44 -5.95
CA LYS A 65 -4.37 5.06 -6.99
C LYS A 65 -5.06 3.74 -6.65
N GLN A 66 -4.31 2.75 -6.16
CA GLN A 66 -4.89 1.48 -5.69
C GLN A 66 -5.84 1.67 -4.50
N LEU A 67 -5.52 2.54 -3.56
CA LEU A 67 -6.40 2.87 -2.44
C LEU A 67 -7.72 3.47 -2.92
N GLU A 68 -7.68 4.39 -3.87
CA GLU A 68 -8.89 4.98 -4.43
C GLU A 68 -9.74 3.92 -5.16
N MET A 69 -9.12 3.00 -5.91
CA MET A 69 -9.83 1.87 -6.50
C MET A 69 -10.48 0.98 -5.44
N VAL A 70 -9.76 0.60 -4.37
CA VAL A 70 -10.33 -0.19 -3.27
C VAL A 70 -11.53 0.54 -2.65
N ARG A 71 -11.51 1.88 -2.57
CA ARG A 71 -12.62 2.64 -2.00
C ARG A 71 -13.84 2.68 -2.91
N THR A 72 -13.65 2.84 -4.22
CA THR A 72 -14.74 3.10 -5.18
C THR A 72 -15.27 1.86 -5.88
N SER A 73 -14.48 0.81 -6.06
CA SER A 73 -14.91 -0.40 -6.76
C SER A 73 -15.30 -1.52 -5.79
N ASP A 74 -16.37 -2.24 -6.11
CA ASP A 74 -16.78 -3.45 -5.38
C ASP A 74 -15.88 -4.65 -5.70
N GLY A 75 -15.19 -4.62 -6.86
CA GLY A 75 -14.17 -5.59 -7.25
C GLY A 75 -12.77 -5.00 -7.16
N PHE A 76 -11.93 -5.52 -6.26
CA PHE A 76 -10.49 -5.24 -6.30
C PHE A 76 -9.84 -6.09 -7.39
N SER A 77 -9.70 -5.53 -8.58
CA SER A 77 -8.83 -6.13 -9.59
C SER A 77 -7.40 -5.90 -9.12
N VAL A 78 -6.75 -6.95 -8.61
CA VAL A 78 -5.30 -6.95 -8.43
C VAL A 78 -4.71 -6.78 -9.82
N VAL A 79 -4.48 -5.54 -10.24
CA VAL A 79 -3.74 -5.30 -11.49
C VAL A 79 -2.30 -5.68 -11.19
N GLU A 80 -1.99 -6.97 -11.37
CA GLU A 80 -0.64 -7.45 -11.64
C GLU A 80 -0.21 -6.83 -12.97
N VAL A 81 0.22 -5.56 -12.91
CA VAL A 81 1.06 -5.02 -13.96
C VAL A 81 2.42 -5.67 -13.72
N LYS A 82 2.75 -6.62 -14.60
CA LYS A 82 4.08 -7.19 -14.79
C LYS A 82 5.16 -6.11 -14.74
#